data_AF-A0A969A285-F1
#
_entry.id   AF-A0A969A285-F1
#
_cell.length_a   1.000
_cell.length_b   1.000
_cell.length_c   1.000
_cell.angle_alpha   90.00
_cell.angle_beta   90.00
_cell.angle_gamma   90.00
#
_symmetry.space_group_name_H-M   'P 1'
#
loop_
_entity.id
_entity.type
_entity.pdbx_description
1 polymer ?
#
loop_
_entity_poly.entity_id
_entity_poly.type
_entity_poly.pdbx_seq_one_letter_code
_entity_poly.pdbx_strand_id
1 'polypeptide(L)'
;MPIQRSESLSANLYQLPLGKIGQPATWPDYTALALPVDELITLALKVGLCLSSSADACLPVHAWRSLGQQRATAAIAPLISLLSFPAIAAIHQELPYVLNSLGPACITGLAQVLPDPRQPLTGRLTACHTLALIGQGYFEATHDCIALLTTQLGKALVHPPQFNAALVEALVKLAAIEATPVIACAFSNQRVQTTVVGDWLTIQLRLGLISYSQWQKKKGAANLLPSRRFSHSRYAL
;
A
#
# COMPACT_ATOMS: atom_id res chain seq x y z
N MET A 1 20.85 -34.11 -3.66
CA MET A 1 21.47 -33.29 -4.73
C MET A 1 20.67 -31.98 -4.97
N PRO A 2 20.76 -30.96 -4.09
CA PRO A 2 20.00 -29.70 -4.26
C PRO A 2 20.79 -28.55 -4.89
N ILE A 3 22.13 -28.58 -4.84
CA ILE A 3 22.99 -27.40 -5.10
C ILE A 3 22.99 -26.99 -6.59
N GLN A 4 22.98 -27.94 -7.52
CA GLN A 4 23.00 -27.64 -8.96
C GLN A 4 21.71 -26.97 -9.48
N ARG A 5 20.55 -27.23 -8.86
CA ARG A 5 19.27 -26.61 -9.30
C ARG A 5 19.17 -25.16 -8.85
N SER A 6 19.60 -24.83 -7.63
CA SER A 6 19.57 -23.44 -7.16
C SER A 6 20.50 -22.51 -7.94
N GLU A 7 21.64 -23.01 -8.44
CA GLU A 7 22.53 -22.24 -9.31
C GLU A 7 21.87 -21.96 -10.67
N SER A 8 21.10 -22.92 -11.22
CA SER A 8 20.36 -22.73 -12.48
C SER A 8 19.22 -21.71 -12.37
N LEU A 9 18.54 -21.63 -11.22
CA LEU A 9 17.49 -20.65 -10.95
C LEU A 9 18.06 -19.22 -10.99
N SER A 10 19.11 -18.95 -10.21
CA SER A 10 19.74 -17.63 -10.17
C SER A 10 20.34 -17.25 -11.52
N ALA A 11 20.99 -18.21 -12.21
CA ALA A 11 21.54 -17.99 -13.55
C ALA A 11 20.49 -17.52 -14.56
N ASN A 12 19.29 -18.10 -14.54
CA ASN A 12 18.19 -17.68 -15.41
C ASN A 12 17.68 -16.28 -15.05
N LEU A 13 17.59 -15.96 -13.76
CA LEU A 13 17.12 -14.65 -13.30
C LEU A 13 18.11 -13.51 -13.61
N TYR A 14 19.43 -13.76 -13.54
CA TYR A 14 20.44 -12.76 -13.89
C TYR A 14 20.42 -12.34 -15.37
N GLN A 15 19.83 -13.15 -16.25
CA GLN A 15 19.69 -12.81 -17.67
C GLN A 15 18.59 -11.78 -17.92
N LEU A 16 17.69 -11.56 -16.95
CA LEU A 16 16.59 -10.62 -17.07
C LEU A 16 16.98 -9.24 -16.53
N PRO A 17 16.68 -8.15 -17.25
CA PRO A 17 16.84 -6.82 -16.67
C PRO A 17 15.87 -6.64 -15.49
N LEU A 18 16.29 -5.93 -14.44
CA LEU A 18 15.41 -5.67 -13.30
C LEU A 18 14.30 -4.66 -13.64
N GLY A 19 14.43 -3.82 -14.66
CA GLY A 19 13.48 -2.73 -14.88
C GLY A 19 13.43 -1.76 -13.68
N LYS A 20 12.30 -1.05 -13.50
CA LYS A 20 12.14 -0.07 -12.41
C LYS A 20 11.37 -0.67 -11.24
N ILE A 21 11.87 -0.43 -10.03
CA ILE A 21 11.21 -0.86 -8.80
C ILE A 21 9.85 -0.17 -8.65
N GLY A 22 8.83 -0.93 -8.28
CA GLY A 22 7.45 -0.45 -8.08
C GLY A 22 6.74 0.00 -9.36
N GLN A 23 7.24 -0.40 -10.54
CA GLN A 23 6.62 -0.09 -11.84
C GLN A 23 6.34 -1.38 -12.64
N PRO A 24 5.17 -2.02 -12.43
CA PRO A 24 4.83 -3.29 -13.08
C PRO A 24 4.93 -3.29 -14.61
N ALA A 25 4.66 -2.14 -15.25
CA ALA A 25 4.76 -1.97 -16.70
C ALA A 25 6.19 -2.17 -17.26
N THR A 26 7.21 -2.18 -16.39
CA THR A 26 8.62 -2.38 -16.78
C THR A 26 9.13 -3.79 -16.46
N TRP A 27 8.29 -4.66 -15.90
CA TRP A 27 8.70 -6.00 -15.51
C TRP A 27 8.95 -6.87 -16.75
N PRO A 28 10.04 -7.64 -16.80
CA PRO A 28 10.21 -8.72 -17.76
C PRO A 28 9.09 -9.76 -17.67
N ASP A 29 8.93 -10.55 -18.73
CA ASP A 29 8.11 -11.74 -18.70
C ASP A 29 8.87 -12.89 -18.02
N TYR A 30 8.47 -13.21 -16.79
CA TYR A 30 9.02 -14.33 -16.02
C TYR A 30 8.33 -15.66 -16.31
N THR A 31 7.17 -15.64 -16.99
CA THR A 31 6.40 -16.86 -17.27
C THR A 31 7.12 -17.76 -18.29
N ALA A 32 7.87 -17.15 -19.21
CA ALA A 32 8.71 -17.86 -20.19
C ALA A 32 9.80 -18.74 -19.55
N LEU A 33 10.20 -18.47 -18.30
CA LEU A 33 11.26 -19.22 -17.61
C LEU A 33 10.75 -20.50 -16.91
N ALA A 34 9.43 -20.68 -16.78
CA ALA A 34 8.81 -21.86 -16.16
C ALA A 34 9.46 -22.30 -14.82
N LEU A 35 9.81 -21.32 -13.97
CA LEU A 35 10.57 -21.56 -12.74
C LEU A 35 9.67 -22.20 -11.66
N PRO A 36 10.18 -23.18 -10.91
CA PRO A 36 9.40 -23.90 -9.90
C PRO A 36 9.00 -23.01 -8.71
N VAL A 37 7.72 -23.06 -8.35
CA VAL A 37 7.09 -22.17 -7.36
C VAL A 37 7.71 -22.29 -5.97
N ASP A 38 8.06 -23.49 -5.52
CA ASP A 38 8.66 -23.75 -4.22
C ASP A 38 10.08 -23.17 -4.09
N GLU A 39 10.89 -23.28 -5.14
CA GLU A 39 12.21 -22.64 -5.19
C GLU A 39 12.09 -21.11 -5.24
N LEU A 40 11.11 -20.59 -5.99
CA LEU A 40 10.82 -19.15 -6.03
C LEU A 40 10.36 -18.62 -4.68
N ILE A 41 9.50 -19.34 -3.94
CA ILE A 41 9.12 -18.98 -2.57
C ILE A 41 10.36 -18.96 -1.67
N THR A 42 11.21 -19.97 -1.77
CA THR A 42 12.46 -20.03 -0.99
C THR A 42 13.36 -18.84 -1.28
N LEU A 43 13.52 -18.44 -2.56
CA LEU A 43 14.33 -17.29 -2.96
C LEU A 43 13.68 -15.95 -2.55
N ALA A 44 12.37 -15.84 -2.69
CA ALA A 44 11.59 -14.67 -2.30
C ALA A 44 11.74 -14.32 -0.82
N LEU A 45 11.93 -15.33 0.05
CA LEU A 45 12.11 -15.15 1.49
C LEU A 45 13.54 -14.78 1.90
N LYS A 46 14.53 -14.85 0.99
CA LYS A 46 15.91 -14.43 1.24
C LYS A 46 16.07 -12.90 1.16
N VAL A 47 15.23 -12.17 1.87
CA VAL A 47 15.13 -10.71 1.79
C VAL A 47 16.42 -9.98 2.22
N GLY A 48 17.28 -10.63 3.01
CA GLY A 48 18.61 -10.12 3.33
C GLY A 48 19.49 -9.88 2.09
N LEU A 49 19.24 -10.60 0.99
CA LEU A 49 19.94 -10.34 -0.28
C LEU A 49 19.65 -8.93 -0.80
N CYS A 50 18.46 -8.36 -0.58
CA CYS A 50 18.12 -7.00 -1.04
C CYS A 50 19.00 -5.90 -0.44
N LEU A 51 19.74 -6.19 0.63
CA LEU A 51 20.69 -5.27 1.27
C LEU A 51 22.13 -5.48 0.78
N SER A 52 22.36 -6.47 -0.07
CA SER A 52 23.66 -6.75 -0.66
C SER A 52 24.07 -5.67 -1.66
N SER A 53 25.37 -5.43 -1.79
CA SER A 53 25.95 -4.63 -2.87
C SER A 53 26.25 -5.44 -4.13
N SER A 54 26.01 -6.75 -4.09
CA SER A 54 26.20 -7.66 -5.23
C SER A 54 25.00 -7.69 -6.18
N ALA A 55 25.17 -8.35 -7.33
CA ALA A 55 24.08 -8.62 -8.26
C ALA A 55 22.92 -9.40 -7.60
N ASP A 56 23.17 -10.13 -6.52
CA ASP A 56 22.18 -10.96 -5.83
C ASP A 56 21.05 -10.13 -5.20
N ALA A 57 21.27 -8.81 -5.02
CA ALA A 57 20.28 -7.92 -4.43
C ALA A 57 18.95 -7.87 -5.18
N CYS A 58 18.96 -8.16 -6.48
CA CYS A 58 17.76 -8.21 -7.29
C CYS A 58 17.03 -9.56 -7.24
N LEU A 59 17.67 -10.64 -6.76
CA LEU A 59 17.11 -11.99 -6.85
C LEU A 59 15.76 -12.15 -6.13
N PRO A 60 15.56 -11.64 -4.90
CA PRO A 60 14.24 -11.72 -4.26
C PRO A 60 13.18 -10.95 -5.04
N VAL A 61 13.53 -9.80 -5.64
CA VAL A 61 12.60 -9.00 -6.44
C VAL A 61 12.17 -9.77 -7.70
N HIS A 62 13.11 -10.40 -8.40
CA HIS A 62 12.81 -11.29 -9.51
C HIS A 62 11.89 -12.44 -9.10
N ALA A 63 12.15 -13.05 -7.93
CA ALA A 63 11.33 -14.13 -7.41
C ALA A 63 9.89 -13.66 -7.11
N TRP A 64 9.71 -12.52 -6.44
CA TRP A 64 8.39 -11.96 -6.15
C TRP A 64 7.58 -11.74 -7.42
N ARG A 65 8.19 -11.13 -8.44
CA ARG A 65 7.51 -10.85 -9.71
C ARG A 65 7.14 -12.10 -10.47
N SER A 66 8.02 -13.10 -10.49
CA SER A 66 7.73 -14.40 -11.08
C SER A 66 6.54 -15.07 -10.38
N LEU A 67 6.52 -15.10 -9.05
CA LEU A 67 5.40 -15.63 -8.27
C LEU A 67 4.08 -14.89 -8.58
N GLY A 68 4.13 -13.57 -8.70
CA GLY A 68 2.98 -12.75 -9.08
C GLY A 68 2.45 -13.04 -10.49
N GLN A 69 3.32 -13.08 -11.49
CA GLN A 69 2.94 -13.38 -12.88
C GLN A 69 2.43 -14.81 -13.05
N GLN A 70 2.96 -15.76 -12.28
CA GLN A 70 2.49 -17.15 -12.24
C GLN A 70 1.19 -17.33 -11.43
N ARG A 71 0.69 -16.28 -10.76
CA ARG A 71 -0.48 -16.37 -9.86
C ARG A 71 -0.33 -17.46 -8.79
N ALA A 72 0.87 -17.62 -8.25
CA ALA A 72 1.21 -18.67 -7.30
C ALA A 72 0.55 -18.44 -5.92
N THR A 73 -0.65 -18.96 -5.74
CA THR A 73 -1.44 -18.78 -4.50
C THR A 73 -0.74 -19.32 -3.24
N ALA A 74 0.08 -20.36 -3.39
CA ALA A 74 0.93 -20.89 -2.30
C ALA A 74 1.91 -19.85 -1.73
N ALA A 75 2.24 -18.80 -2.49
CA ALA A 75 3.13 -17.73 -2.06
C ALA A 75 2.44 -16.61 -1.26
N ILE A 76 1.10 -16.57 -1.21
CA ILE A 76 0.35 -15.47 -0.58
C ILE A 76 0.77 -15.26 0.88
N ALA A 77 0.67 -16.30 1.71
CA ALA A 77 1.02 -16.20 3.12
C ALA A 77 2.52 -15.88 3.34
N PRO A 78 3.47 -16.57 2.67
CA PRO A 78 4.89 -16.21 2.70
C PRO A 78 5.16 -14.74 2.35
N LEU A 79 4.58 -14.21 1.26
CA LEU A 79 4.83 -12.84 0.82
C LEU A 79 4.18 -11.80 1.74
N ILE A 80 2.98 -12.06 2.27
CA ILE A 80 2.36 -11.16 3.26
C ILE A 80 3.21 -11.09 4.53
N SER A 81 3.86 -12.18 4.94
CA SER A 81 4.73 -12.19 6.12
C SER A 81 5.90 -11.21 5.98
N LEU A 82 6.36 -10.94 4.76
CA LEU A 82 7.47 -10.02 4.49
C LEU A 82 7.15 -8.56 4.84
N LEU A 83 5.88 -8.19 4.98
CA LEU A 83 5.49 -6.82 5.34
C LEU A 83 5.96 -6.40 6.74
N SER A 84 6.43 -7.35 7.57
CA SER A 84 7.02 -7.06 8.87
C SER A 84 8.46 -6.54 8.82
N PHE A 85 9.10 -6.43 7.65
CA PHE A 85 10.50 -5.98 7.50
C PHE A 85 10.60 -4.52 7.02
N PRO A 86 10.58 -3.52 7.92
CA PRO A 86 10.49 -2.11 7.53
C PRO A 86 11.74 -1.56 6.83
N ALA A 87 12.91 -2.19 7.03
CA ALA A 87 14.18 -1.71 6.52
C ALA A 87 14.40 -1.99 5.02
N ILE A 88 13.59 -2.87 4.42
CA ILE A 88 13.79 -3.32 3.05
C ILE A 88 12.76 -2.62 2.15
N ALA A 89 13.13 -1.43 1.67
CA ALA A 89 12.24 -0.58 0.88
C ALA A 89 11.62 -1.30 -0.34
N ALA A 90 12.38 -2.20 -0.97
CA ALA A 90 11.90 -2.98 -2.12
C ALA A 90 10.63 -3.80 -1.80
N ILE A 91 10.50 -4.34 -0.57
CA ILE A 91 9.28 -5.07 -0.14
C ILE A 91 8.06 -4.17 -0.27
N HIS A 92 8.16 -2.96 0.27
CA HIS A 92 7.04 -2.01 0.35
C HIS A 92 6.72 -1.34 -1.00
N GLN A 93 7.64 -1.42 -1.96
CA GLN A 93 7.47 -0.89 -3.32
C GLN A 93 7.01 -1.95 -4.33
N GLU A 94 7.43 -3.22 -4.16
CA GLU A 94 7.14 -4.31 -5.09
C GLU A 94 5.90 -5.12 -4.68
N LEU A 95 5.81 -5.53 -3.41
CA LEU A 95 4.78 -6.47 -2.98
C LEU A 95 3.34 -5.98 -3.16
N PRO A 96 2.99 -4.68 -3.08
CA PRO A 96 1.63 -4.26 -3.39
C PRO A 96 1.15 -4.73 -4.77
N TYR A 97 2.02 -4.65 -5.77
CA TYR A 97 1.68 -5.04 -7.13
C TYR A 97 1.73 -6.55 -7.32
N VAL A 98 2.69 -7.23 -6.69
CA VAL A 98 2.78 -8.70 -6.72
C VAL A 98 1.54 -9.33 -6.07
N LEU A 99 1.17 -8.89 -4.88
CA LEU A 99 -0.01 -9.37 -4.17
C LEU A 99 -1.31 -9.03 -4.91
N ASN A 100 -1.37 -7.88 -5.61
CA ASN A 100 -2.47 -7.57 -6.51
C ASN A 100 -2.57 -8.57 -7.68
N SER A 101 -1.45 -8.98 -8.28
CA SER A 101 -1.43 -10.00 -9.34
C SER A 101 -1.87 -11.39 -8.85
N LEU A 102 -1.67 -11.70 -7.56
CA LEU A 102 -2.20 -12.91 -6.91
C LEU A 102 -3.70 -12.84 -6.63
N GLY A 103 -4.28 -11.62 -6.59
CA GLY A 103 -5.72 -11.38 -6.60
C GLY A 103 -6.42 -11.37 -5.24
N PRO A 104 -7.77 -11.47 -5.23
CA PRO A 104 -8.60 -11.30 -4.04
C PRO A 104 -8.31 -12.27 -2.89
N ALA A 105 -7.68 -13.42 -3.17
CA ALA A 105 -7.26 -14.37 -2.14
C ALA A 105 -6.30 -13.76 -1.09
N CYS A 106 -5.61 -12.67 -1.43
CA CYS A 106 -4.74 -11.94 -0.50
C CYS A 106 -5.51 -11.18 0.60
N ILE A 107 -6.79 -10.86 0.39
CA ILE A 107 -7.56 -9.94 1.25
C ILE A 107 -7.60 -10.42 2.70
N THR A 108 -7.82 -11.73 2.93
CA THR A 108 -7.90 -12.29 4.29
C THR A 108 -6.60 -12.09 5.07
N GLY A 109 -5.44 -12.34 4.45
CA GLY A 109 -4.14 -12.12 5.10
C GLY A 109 -3.85 -10.64 5.32
N LEU A 110 -4.17 -9.78 4.35
CA LEU A 110 -4.00 -8.33 4.46
C LEU A 110 -4.88 -7.72 5.57
N ALA A 111 -6.10 -8.25 5.74
CA ALA A 111 -7.03 -7.85 6.80
C ALA A 111 -6.50 -8.18 8.21
N GLN A 112 -5.58 -9.15 8.35
CA GLN A 112 -4.90 -9.44 9.61
C GLN A 112 -3.75 -8.45 9.88
N VAL A 113 -2.98 -8.09 8.85
CA VAL A 113 -1.86 -7.13 8.96
C VAL A 113 -2.36 -5.71 9.27
N LEU A 114 -3.43 -5.28 8.60
CA LEU A 114 -3.92 -3.90 8.62
C LEU A 114 -4.21 -3.33 10.04
N PRO A 115 -4.96 -4.03 10.93
CA PRO A 115 -5.26 -3.55 12.28
C PRO A 115 -4.15 -3.84 13.31
N ASP A 116 -3.19 -4.72 13.02
CA ASP A 116 -2.26 -5.24 14.02
C ASP A 116 -1.24 -4.17 14.45
N PRO A 117 -1.27 -3.67 15.70
CA PRO A 117 -0.31 -2.68 16.17
C PRO A 117 1.12 -3.23 16.33
N ARG A 118 1.31 -4.55 16.29
CA ARG A 118 2.64 -5.19 16.32
C ARG A 118 3.34 -5.11 14.97
N GLN A 119 2.58 -4.92 13.89
CA GLN A 119 3.13 -4.69 12.57
C GLN A 119 3.76 -3.29 12.49
N PRO A 120 4.94 -3.16 11.85
CA PRO A 120 5.51 -1.85 11.60
C PRO A 120 4.54 -0.99 10.80
N LEU A 121 4.57 0.32 11.03
CA LEU A 121 3.69 1.25 10.33
C LEU A 121 3.82 1.09 8.80
N THR A 122 5.04 0.91 8.27
CA THR A 122 5.27 0.66 6.84
C THR A 122 4.54 -0.58 6.33
N GLY A 123 4.54 -1.68 7.08
CA GLY A 123 3.81 -2.90 6.74
C GLY A 123 2.30 -2.68 6.67
N ARG A 124 1.74 -1.95 7.64
CA ARG A 124 0.31 -1.59 7.66
C ARG A 124 -0.05 -0.64 6.51
N LEU A 125 0.81 0.33 6.20
CA LEU A 125 0.65 1.23 5.05
C LEU A 125 0.70 0.45 3.73
N THR A 126 1.60 -0.53 3.60
CA THR A 126 1.66 -1.43 2.44
C THR A 126 0.41 -2.28 2.32
N ALA A 127 -0.10 -2.85 3.42
CA ALA A 127 -1.35 -3.61 3.41
C ALA A 127 -2.53 -2.73 2.94
N CYS A 128 -2.62 -1.51 3.45
CA CYS A 128 -3.62 -0.51 3.04
C CYS A 128 -3.53 -0.20 1.54
N HIS A 129 -2.33 0.05 1.03
CA HIS A 129 -2.12 0.30 -0.41
C HIS A 129 -2.48 -0.91 -1.27
N THR A 130 -2.12 -2.12 -0.82
CA THR A 130 -2.39 -3.37 -1.53
C THR A 130 -3.89 -3.63 -1.63
N LEU A 131 -4.65 -3.43 -0.55
CA LEU A 131 -6.12 -3.54 -0.58
C LEU A 131 -6.75 -2.55 -1.57
N ALA A 132 -6.23 -1.32 -1.67
CA ALA A 132 -6.68 -0.37 -2.67
C ALA A 132 -6.41 -0.86 -4.10
N LEU A 133 -5.22 -1.39 -4.38
CA LEU A 133 -4.90 -1.96 -5.70
C LEU A 133 -5.83 -3.12 -6.04
N ILE A 134 -6.06 -4.05 -5.10
CA ILE A 134 -6.96 -5.18 -5.30
C ILE A 134 -8.39 -4.70 -5.56
N GLY A 135 -8.90 -3.77 -4.76
CA GLY A 135 -10.26 -3.24 -4.95
C GLY A 135 -10.44 -2.46 -6.26
N GLN A 136 -9.37 -1.92 -6.84
CA GLN A 136 -9.38 -1.30 -8.17
C GLN A 136 -9.26 -2.32 -9.31
N GLY A 137 -8.49 -3.39 -9.10
CA GLY A 137 -8.20 -4.40 -10.11
C GLY A 137 -9.28 -5.48 -10.25
N TYR A 138 -10.06 -5.74 -9.20
CA TYR A 138 -11.05 -6.82 -9.13
C TYR A 138 -12.39 -6.29 -8.62
N PHE A 139 -13.38 -6.22 -9.52
CA PHE A 139 -14.69 -5.65 -9.23
C PHE A 139 -15.42 -6.38 -8.09
N GLU A 140 -15.29 -7.71 -8.06
CA GLU A 140 -15.87 -8.56 -7.02
C GLU A 140 -15.30 -8.28 -5.62
N ALA A 141 -14.09 -7.71 -5.53
CA ALA A 141 -13.39 -7.43 -4.27
C ALA A 141 -13.55 -5.98 -3.80
N THR A 142 -14.05 -5.08 -4.66
CA THR A 142 -14.11 -3.64 -4.36
C THR A 142 -14.85 -3.36 -3.05
N HIS A 143 -16.03 -3.98 -2.87
CA HIS A 143 -16.85 -3.75 -1.69
C HIS A 143 -16.17 -4.21 -0.39
N ASP A 144 -15.57 -5.40 -0.39
CA ASP A 144 -14.87 -5.95 0.79
C ASP A 144 -13.66 -5.08 1.18
N CYS A 145 -12.89 -4.62 0.18
CA CYS A 145 -11.78 -3.71 0.42
C CYS A 145 -12.26 -2.38 1.02
N ILE A 146 -13.33 -1.77 0.49
CA ILE A 146 -13.91 -0.54 1.05
C ILE A 146 -14.36 -0.78 2.49
N ALA A 147 -15.13 -1.83 2.74
CA ALA A 147 -15.64 -2.15 4.08
C ALA A 147 -14.52 -2.31 5.12
N LEU A 148 -13.43 -3.01 4.77
CA LEU A 148 -12.25 -3.17 5.64
C LEU A 148 -11.59 -1.82 5.94
N LEU A 149 -11.33 -1.01 4.91
CA LEU A 149 -10.67 0.30 5.05
C LEU A 149 -11.53 1.29 5.85
N THR A 150 -12.83 1.35 5.57
CA THR A 150 -13.79 2.19 6.31
C THR A 150 -13.87 1.77 7.77
N THR A 151 -13.90 0.47 8.05
CA THR A 151 -13.91 -0.06 9.43
C THR A 151 -12.68 0.37 10.22
N GLN A 152 -11.49 0.34 9.61
CA GLN A 152 -10.27 0.82 10.27
C GLN A 152 -10.27 2.34 10.45
N LEU A 153 -10.74 3.10 9.46
CA LEU A 153 -10.81 4.55 9.59
C LEU A 153 -11.82 4.98 10.67
N GLY A 154 -12.86 4.18 10.92
CA GLY A 154 -13.77 4.35 12.05
C GLY A 154 -13.07 4.33 13.42
N LYS A 155 -11.84 3.81 13.48
CA LYS A 155 -10.99 3.77 14.67
C LYS A 155 -9.88 4.84 14.63
N ALA A 156 -10.05 5.91 13.85
CA ALA A 156 -9.03 6.95 13.64
C ALA A 156 -8.42 7.56 14.92
N LEU A 157 -9.17 7.59 16.02
CA LEU A 157 -8.69 8.11 17.31
C LEU A 157 -7.52 7.31 17.89
N VAL A 158 -7.46 5.99 17.66
CA VAL A 158 -6.40 5.12 18.19
C VAL A 158 -5.26 4.87 17.20
N HIS A 159 -5.37 5.41 15.99
CA HIS A 159 -4.38 5.24 14.92
C HIS A 159 -3.50 6.47 14.74
N PRO A 160 -2.21 6.31 14.38
CA PRO A 160 -1.37 7.43 13.99
C PRO A 160 -1.98 8.22 12.82
N PRO A 161 -1.87 9.57 12.78
CA PRO A 161 -2.44 10.38 11.71
C PRO A 161 -1.96 10.01 10.29
N GLN A 162 -0.72 9.52 10.17
CA GLN A 162 -0.17 9.02 8.91
C GLN A 162 -0.91 7.77 8.41
N PHE A 163 -1.27 6.85 9.31
CA PHE A 163 -2.01 5.65 8.94
C PHE A 163 -3.43 6.00 8.48
N ASN A 164 -4.10 6.92 9.20
CA ASN A 164 -5.40 7.43 8.80
C ASN A 164 -5.37 8.14 7.45
N ALA A 165 -4.31 8.89 7.14
CA ALA A 165 -4.12 9.47 5.82
C ALA A 165 -4.04 8.41 4.73
N ALA A 166 -3.32 7.30 4.95
CA ALA A 166 -3.26 6.21 3.98
C ALA A 166 -4.63 5.51 3.79
N LEU A 167 -5.40 5.31 4.86
CA LEU A 167 -6.77 4.78 4.78
C LEU A 167 -7.67 5.70 3.95
N VAL A 168 -7.61 7.02 4.18
CA VAL A 168 -8.35 8.01 3.38
C VAL A 168 -7.92 7.96 1.91
N GLU A 169 -6.61 7.93 1.64
CA GLU A 169 -6.08 7.84 0.28
C GLU A 169 -6.58 6.59 -0.46
N ALA A 170 -6.57 5.44 0.22
CA ALA A 170 -7.07 4.18 -0.31
C ALA A 170 -8.58 4.24 -0.63
N LEU A 171 -9.39 4.77 0.29
CA LEU A 171 -10.83 4.93 0.08
C LEU A 171 -11.15 5.89 -1.08
N VAL A 172 -10.39 6.97 -1.22
CA VAL A 172 -10.54 7.91 -2.33
C VAL A 172 -10.17 7.26 -3.66
N LYS A 173 -9.09 6.46 -3.71
CA LYS A 173 -8.70 5.70 -4.91
C LYS A 173 -9.78 4.69 -5.35
N LEU A 174 -10.54 4.17 -4.38
CA LEU A 174 -11.68 3.27 -4.62
C LEU A 174 -13.00 4.02 -4.89
N ALA A 175 -12.97 5.35 -4.95
CA ALA A 175 -14.17 6.19 -5.11
C ALA A 175 -15.28 5.89 -4.07
N ALA A 176 -14.89 5.58 -2.83
CA ALA A 176 -15.80 5.15 -1.75
C ALA A 176 -16.60 6.33 -1.18
N ILE A 177 -17.63 6.79 -1.90
CA ILE A 177 -18.52 7.88 -1.48
C ILE A 177 -19.24 7.53 -0.17
N GLU A 178 -19.60 6.26 0.03
CA GLU A 178 -20.24 5.74 1.24
C GLU A 178 -19.38 5.92 2.50
N ALA A 179 -18.05 5.99 2.37
CA ALA A 179 -17.14 6.19 3.48
C ALA A 179 -17.05 7.67 3.94
N THR A 180 -17.69 8.59 3.21
CA THR A 180 -17.68 10.04 3.47
C THR A 180 -17.90 10.43 4.94
N PRO A 181 -18.90 9.88 5.67
CA PRO A 181 -19.13 10.26 7.06
C PRO A 181 -17.94 9.95 7.98
N VAL A 182 -17.33 8.78 7.79
CA VAL A 182 -16.16 8.33 8.58
C VAL A 182 -14.93 9.17 8.23
N ILE A 183 -14.73 9.48 6.94
CA ILE A 183 -13.65 10.36 6.51
C ILE A 183 -13.81 11.76 7.10
N ALA A 184 -15.00 12.37 7.00
CA ALA A 184 -15.29 13.68 7.56
C ALA A 184 -15.03 13.73 9.07
N CYS A 185 -15.44 12.68 9.81
CA CYS A 185 -15.19 12.55 11.23
C CYS A 185 -13.69 12.48 11.56
N ALA A 186 -12.89 11.75 10.77
CA ALA A 186 -11.44 11.70 10.97
C ALA A 186 -10.78 13.07 10.78
N PHE A 187 -11.23 13.86 9.79
CA PHE A 187 -10.76 15.24 9.58
C PHE A 187 -11.18 16.19 10.69
N SER A 188 -12.43 16.16 11.14
CA SER A 188 -12.92 17.05 12.20
C SER A 188 -12.18 16.83 13.53
N ASN A 189 -11.76 15.59 13.80
CA ASN A 189 -10.95 15.22 14.95
C ASN A 189 -9.44 15.45 14.75
N GLN A 190 -9.02 16.07 13.64
CA GLN A 190 -7.60 16.32 13.30
C GLN A 190 -6.74 15.04 13.34
N ARG A 191 -7.36 13.89 13.01
CA ARG A 191 -6.70 12.58 13.02
C ARG A 191 -6.10 12.19 11.68
N VAL A 192 -6.03 13.10 10.71
CA VAL A 192 -5.52 12.83 9.36
C VAL A 192 -4.33 13.73 9.10
N GLN A 193 -3.20 13.15 8.67
CA GLN A 193 -2.05 13.92 8.23
C GLN A 193 -2.31 14.56 6.85
N THR A 194 -2.66 15.84 6.85
CA THR A 194 -3.12 16.57 5.65
C THR A 194 -2.01 16.91 4.66
N THR A 195 -0.73 16.88 5.07
CA THR A 195 0.42 17.17 4.19
C THR A 195 0.55 16.17 3.04
N VAL A 196 -0.05 14.98 3.18
CA VAL A 196 0.03 13.91 2.18
C VAL A 196 -1.22 13.89 1.29
N VAL A 197 -2.41 13.90 1.90
CA VAL A 197 -3.68 13.67 1.19
C VAL A 197 -4.47 14.94 0.87
N GLY A 198 -4.01 16.08 1.38
CA GLY A 198 -4.75 17.34 1.36
C GLY A 198 -5.71 17.49 2.55
N ASP A 199 -6.44 18.60 2.56
CA ASP A 199 -7.49 18.85 3.55
C ASP A 199 -8.83 18.24 3.12
N TRP A 200 -9.84 18.32 4.00
CA TRP A 200 -11.17 17.78 3.74
C TRP A 200 -11.78 18.31 2.44
N LEU A 201 -11.57 19.59 2.11
CA LEU A 201 -12.09 20.19 0.88
C LEU A 201 -11.47 19.56 -0.37
N THR A 202 -10.16 19.26 -0.37
CA THR A 202 -9.51 18.48 -1.42
C THR A 202 -10.08 17.07 -1.52
N ILE A 203 -10.37 16.41 -0.41
CA ILE A 203 -10.98 15.07 -0.42
C ILE A 203 -12.40 15.10 -1.00
N GLN A 204 -13.21 16.12 -0.68
CA GLN A 204 -14.54 16.28 -1.27
C GLN A 204 -14.49 16.38 -2.80
N LEU A 205 -13.51 17.13 -3.33
CA LEU A 205 -13.30 17.22 -4.79
C LEU A 205 -12.91 15.86 -5.37
N ARG A 206 -11.96 15.15 -4.75
CA ARG A 206 -11.46 13.86 -5.23
C ARG A 206 -12.51 12.75 -5.19
N LEU A 207 -13.45 12.80 -4.24
CA LEU A 207 -14.61 11.91 -4.17
C LEU A 207 -15.78 12.35 -5.09
N GLY A 208 -15.64 13.47 -5.80
CA GLY A 208 -16.71 13.99 -6.66
C GLY A 208 -17.91 14.60 -5.91
N LEU A 209 -17.78 14.90 -4.62
CA LEU A 209 -18.83 15.50 -3.80
C LEU A 209 -19.06 16.99 -4.13
N ILE A 210 -18.04 17.64 -4.69
CA ILE A 210 -18.09 19.02 -5.16
C ILE A 210 -17.38 19.14 -6.50
N SER A 211 -17.77 20.13 -7.30
CA SER A 211 -17.09 20.46 -8.54
C SER A 211 -15.79 21.23 -8.29
N TYR A 212 -14.91 21.29 -9.30
CA TYR A 212 -13.69 22.10 -9.25
C TYR A 212 -14.00 23.59 -9.03
N SER A 213 -15.06 24.13 -9.64
CA SER A 213 -15.46 25.52 -9.46
C SER A 213 -15.96 25.81 -8.03
N GLN A 214 -16.68 24.87 -7.41
CA GLN A 214 -17.08 24.96 -6.00
C GLN A 214 -15.86 24.88 -5.08
N TRP A 215 -14.90 23.98 -5.37
CA TRP A 215 -13.65 23.85 -4.64
C TRP A 215 -12.84 25.15 -4.70
N GLN A 216 -12.66 25.76 -5.88
CA GLN A 216 -11.93 27.02 -6.06
C GLN A 216 -12.56 28.16 -5.25
N LYS A 217 -13.89 28.33 -5.34
CA LYS A 217 -14.61 29.35 -4.56
C LYS A 217 -14.39 29.17 -3.06
N LYS A 218 -14.51 27.94 -2.55
CA LYS A 218 -14.33 27.62 -1.13
C LYS A 218 -12.88 27.80 -0.67
N LYS A 219 -11.88 27.39 -1.47
CA LYS A 219 -10.46 27.61 -1.19
C LYS A 219 -10.08 29.09 -1.18
N GLY A 220 -10.53 29.84 -2.18
CA GLY A 220 -10.31 31.28 -2.26
C GLY A 220 -10.89 32.02 -1.04
N ALA A 221 -12.10 31.66 -0.63
CA ALA A 221 -12.72 32.21 0.59
C ALA A 221 -11.95 31.85 1.87
N ALA A 222 -11.45 30.61 1.99
CA ALA A 222 -10.66 30.18 3.15
C ALA A 222 -9.31 30.93 3.27
N ASN A 223 -8.68 31.27 2.15
CA ASN A 223 -7.43 32.04 2.13
C ASN A 223 -7.62 33.54 2.43
N LEU A 224 -8.85 34.05 2.33
CA LEU A 224 -9.21 35.44 2.62
C LEU A 224 -9.63 35.68 4.07
N LEU A 225 -9.81 34.61 4.86
CA LEU A 225 -10.06 34.75 6.29
C LEU A 225 -8.72 35.02 7.01
N PRO A 226 -8.56 36.14 7.75
CA PRO A 226 -7.37 36.36 8.54
C PRO A 226 -7.22 35.19 9.52
N SER A 227 -6.03 34.58 9.53
CA SER A 227 -5.67 33.55 10.49
C SER A 227 -5.95 34.11 11.88
N ARG A 228 -7.01 33.61 12.53
CA ARG A 228 -7.30 33.92 13.93
C ARG A 228 -6.12 33.39 14.74
N ARG A 229 -5.10 34.24 14.93
CA ARG A 229 -4.19 34.15 16.05
C ARG A 229 -5.08 34.26 17.28
N PHE A 230 -5.40 33.13 17.89
CA PHE A 230 -5.91 33.12 19.25
C PHE A 230 -4.79 33.67 20.13
N SER A 231 -4.81 34.98 20.35
CA SER A 231 -3.99 35.63 21.37
C SER A 231 -4.38 35.01 22.70
N HIS A 232 -3.48 34.21 23.27
CA HIS A 232 -3.50 33.92 24.68
C HIS A 232 -3.18 35.24 25.40
N SER A 233 -4.22 35.97 25.77
CA SER A 233 -4.14 37.05 26.74
C SER A 233 -5.33 36.93 27.67
N ARG A 234 -5.06 36.35 28.84
CA ARG A 234 -5.37 36.89 30.17
C ARG A 234 -5.37 35.76 31.20
N TYR A 235 -4.27 35.64 31.94
CA TYR A 235 -4.35 35.52 33.39
C TYR A 235 -3.23 36.40 33.96
N ALA A 236 -3.63 37.60 34.34
CA ALA A 236 -2.98 38.40 35.37
C ALA A 236 -4.09 38.76 36.34
N LEU A 237 -4.10 38.08 37.48
CA LEU A 237 -4.29 38.57 38.85
C LEU A 237 -4.04 37.39 39.78
#